data_AF-A0A1I5A7E4-F1
#
_entry.id   AF-A0A1I5A7E4-F1
#
_cell.length_a   1.000
_cell.length_b   1.000
_cell.length_c   1.000
_cell.angle_alpha   90.00
_cell.angle_beta   90.00
_cell.angle_gamma   90.00
#
_symmetry.space_group_name_H-M   'P 1'
#
loop_
_entity.id
_entity.type
_entity.pdbx_description
1 polymer ?
#
loop_
_entity_poly.entity_id
_entity_poly.type
_entity_poly.pdbx_seq_one_letter_code
_entity_poly.pdbx_strand_id
1 'polypeptide(L)'
;MSGEFFKNEEINSKIKEHLNLNFEGEKFAYFIINKANLNEISIINNNQEWFDLYIKQKHQVADPVVTKSLSRLGDFTWDQWDESIIFTA
;
A
#
# COMPACT_ATOMS: atom_id res chain seq x y z
N MET A 1 3.76 6.74 20.34
CA MET A 1 2.31 6.45 20.15
C MET A 1 1.97 6.05 18.70
N SER A 2 2.93 5.71 17.83
CA SER A 2 2.63 5.35 16.43
C SER A 2 2.57 3.84 16.16
N GLY A 3 3.10 2.98 17.04
CA GLY A 3 3.20 1.53 16.80
C GLY A 3 1.91 0.72 16.95
N GLU A 4 0.93 1.23 17.70
CA GLU A 4 -0.19 0.43 18.21
C GLU A 4 -1.34 0.25 17.23
N PHE A 5 -1.44 1.06 16.18
CA PHE A 5 -2.57 1.01 15.24
C PHE A 5 -2.26 0.28 13.93
N PHE A 6 -1.15 0.57 13.25
CA PHE A 6 -0.88 -0.02 11.93
C PHE A 6 -0.45 -1.49 11.94
N LYS A 7 0.01 -1.98 13.10
CA LYS A 7 0.37 -3.39 13.34
C LYS A 7 -0.59 -4.08 14.30
N ASN A 8 -1.77 -3.51 14.54
CA ASN A 8 -2.76 -4.15 15.38
C ASN A 8 -3.34 -5.37 14.65
N GLU A 9 -3.02 -6.57 15.13
CA GLU A 9 -3.44 -7.81 14.49
C GLU A 9 -4.97 -7.98 14.48
N GLU A 10 -5.66 -7.52 15.51
CA GLU A 10 -7.13 -7.62 15.60
C GLU A 10 -7.80 -6.73 14.56
N ILE A 11 -7.38 -5.46 14.48
CA ILE A 11 -7.91 -4.50 13.50
C ILE A 11 -7.57 -4.96 12.08
N ASN A 12 -6.32 -5.33 11.82
CA ASN A 12 -5.87 -5.75 10.49
C ASN A 12 -6.57 -7.04 10.03
N SER A 13 -6.87 -7.96 10.94
CA SER A 13 -7.63 -9.18 10.64
C SER A 13 -9.08 -8.86 10.24
N LYS A 14 -9.76 -7.96 10.96
CA LYS A 14 -11.11 -7.49 10.61
C LYS A 14 -11.15 -6.80 9.25
N ILE A 15 -10.16 -5.95 8.95
CA ILE A 15 -10.04 -5.31 7.63
C ILE A 15 -9.82 -6.38 6.55
N LYS A 16 -8.94 -7.36 6.80
CA LYS A 16 -8.65 -8.44 5.84
C LYS A 16 -9.89 -9.26 5.52
N GLU A 17 -10.66 -9.65 6.54
CA GLU A 17 -11.91 -10.39 6.38
C GLU A 17 -12.90 -9.60 5.52
N HIS A 18 -13.09 -8.31 5.83
CA HIS A 18 -13.96 -7.43 5.05
C HIS A 18 -13.50 -7.31 3.58
N LEU A 19 -12.21 -7.11 3.33
CA LEU A 19 -11.69 -6.98 1.97
C LEU A 19 -11.82 -8.30 1.19
N ASN A 20 -11.54 -9.44 1.82
CA ASN A 20 -11.70 -10.76 1.20
C ASN A 20 -13.14 -11.03 0.76
N LEU A 21 -14.14 -10.60 1.54
CA LEU A 21 -15.55 -10.76 1.21
C LEU A 21 -16.02 -9.83 0.08
N ASN A 22 -15.51 -8.59 0.02
CA ASN A 22 -15.96 -7.61 -0.97
C ASN A 22 -15.23 -7.70 -2.31
N PHE A 23 -13.99 -8.19 -2.31
CA PHE A 23 -13.13 -8.31 -3.50
C PHE A 23 -12.87 -9.78 -3.85
N GLU A 24 -13.85 -10.65 -3.62
CA GLU A 24 -13.75 -12.06 -3.97
C GLU A 24 -13.52 -12.22 -5.49
N GLY A 25 -12.48 -12.97 -5.86
CA GLY A 25 -12.09 -13.16 -7.26
C GLY A 25 -11.16 -12.07 -7.83
N GLU A 26 -10.96 -10.96 -7.13
CA GLU A 26 -10.04 -9.89 -7.53
C GLU A 26 -8.76 -9.88 -6.68
N LYS A 27 -7.65 -9.38 -7.23
CA LYS A 27 -6.41 -9.19 -6.47
C LYS A 27 -6.42 -7.82 -5.81
N PHE A 28 -6.17 -7.76 -4.51
CA PHE A 28 -6.14 -6.49 -3.78
C PHE A 28 -4.95 -6.40 -2.83
N ALA A 29 -4.63 -5.16 -2.49
CA ALA A 29 -3.76 -4.86 -1.36
C ALA A 29 -4.13 -3.51 -0.74
N TYR A 30 -4.09 -3.48 0.59
CA TYR A 30 -4.34 -2.32 1.42
C TYR A 30 -3.06 -2.01 2.20
N PHE A 31 -2.48 -0.85 1.90
CA PHE A 31 -1.19 -0.43 2.40
C PHE A 31 -1.35 0.54 3.57
N ILE A 32 -0.69 0.25 4.68
CA ILE A 32 -0.54 1.18 5.80
C ILE A 32 0.95 1.49 5.94
N ILE A 33 1.35 2.73 5.62
CA ILE A 33 2.76 3.13 5.51
C ILE A 33 3.05 4.32 6.43
N ASN A 34 4.17 4.27 7.13
CA ASN A 34 4.73 5.46 7.79
C ASN A 34 5.37 6.40 6.75
N LYS A 35 4.78 7.59 6.57
CA LYS A 35 5.29 8.61 5.62
C LYS A 35 6.73 9.04 5.90
N ALA A 36 7.20 9.00 7.14
CA ALA A 36 8.57 9.36 7.50
C ALA A 36 9.58 8.21 7.28
N ASN A 37 9.10 6.96 7.26
CA ASN A 37 9.93 5.77 7.04
C ASN A 37 9.14 4.72 6.25
N LEU A 38 9.33 4.69 4.93
CA LEU A 38 8.59 3.77 4.06
C LEU A 38 8.86 2.29 4.34
N ASN A 39 9.92 1.95 5.07
CA ASN A 39 10.18 0.56 5.48
C ASN A 39 9.26 0.11 6.62
N GLU A 40 8.62 1.04 7.33
CA GLU A 40 7.57 0.74 8.30
C GLU A 40 6.23 0.67 7.57
N ILE A 41 5.92 -0.53 7.10
CA ILE A 41 4.75 -0.84 6.30
C ILE A 41 4.02 -2.07 6.86
N SER A 42 2.70 -2.05 6.76
CA SER A 42 1.81 -3.20 6.94
C SER A 42 0.96 -3.34 5.68
N ILE A 43 0.89 -4.54 5.10
CA ILE A 43 0.16 -4.79 3.86
C ILE A 43 -0.88 -5.88 4.11
N ILE A 44 -2.16 -5.53 3.97
CA ILE A 44 -3.27 -6.46 4.02
C ILE A 44 -3.63 -6.83 2.58
N ASN A 45 -3.51 -8.10 2.21
CA ASN A 45 -3.62 -8.53 0.81
C ASN A 45 -4.13 -9.98 0.70
N ASN A 46 -4.47 -10.39 -0.52
CA ASN A 46 -4.81 -11.77 -0.89
C ASN A 46 -3.80 -12.43 -1.86
N ASN A 47 -2.56 -11.92 -1.90
CA ASN A 47 -1.48 -12.42 -2.74
C ASN A 47 -0.12 -12.32 -2.04
N GLN A 48 0.04 -13.10 -0.97
CA GLN A 48 1.16 -12.93 -0.03
C GLN A 48 2.53 -13.09 -0.69
N GLU A 49 2.69 -14.08 -1.59
CA GLU A 49 3.96 -14.37 -2.26
C GLU A 49 4.52 -13.17 -3.03
N TRP A 50 3.65 -12.42 -3.70
CA TRP A 50 4.04 -11.20 -4.41
C TRP A 50 4.52 -10.11 -3.45
N PHE A 51 3.80 -9.92 -2.33
CA PHE A 51 4.13 -8.88 -1.36
C PHE A 51 5.34 -9.21 -0.49
N ASP A 52 5.64 -10.50 -0.28
CA ASP A 52 6.88 -10.93 0.37
C ASP A 52 8.11 -10.50 -0.45
N LEU A 53 8.06 -10.69 -1.77
CA LEU A 53 9.10 -10.21 -2.68
C LEU A 53 9.16 -8.68 -2.74
N TYR A 54 8.00 -8.04 -2.76
CA TYR A 54 7.88 -6.58 -2.79
C TYR A 54 8.59 -5.91 -1.59
N ILE A 55 8.32 -6.39 -0.38
CA ILE A 55 8.92 -5.85 0.85
C ILE A 55 10.42 -6.19 0.88
N LYS A 56 10.79 -7.43 0.53
CA LYS A 56 12.20 -7.87 0.53
C LYS A 56 13.08 -7.00 -0.37
N GLN A 57 12.56 -6.59 -1.52
CA GLN A 57 13.27 -5.76 -2.49
C GLN A 57 13.12 -4.25 -2.25
N LYS A 58 12.38 -3.86 -1.19
CA LYS A 58 12.09 -2.47 -0.84
C LYS A 58 11.42 -1.68 -1.98
N HIS A 59 10.53 -2.32 -2.74
CA HIS A 59 9.88 -1.68 -3.88
C HIS A 59 9.05 -0.47 -3.50
N GLN A 60 8.55 -0.39 -2.26
CA GLN A 60 7.81 0.77 -1.75
C GLN A 60 8.54 2.11 -1.84
N VAL A 61 9.87 2.10 -1.95
CA VAL A 61 10.67 3.33 -2.10
C VAL A 61 10.57 3.92 -3.50
N ALA A 62 10.41 3.07 -4.51
CA ALA A 62 10.36 3.45 -5.93
C ALA A 62 8.98 3.25 -6.55
N ASP A 63 8.00 2.83 -5.76
CA ASP A 63 6.65 2.54 -6.24
C ASP A 63 5.89 3.85 -6.53
N PRO A 64 5.48 4.10 -7.79
CA PRO A 64 4.75 5.31 -8.15
C PRO A 64 3.38 5.40 -7.47
N VAL A 65 2.76 4.28 -7.10
CA VAL A 65 1.51 4.25 -6.32
C VAL A 65 1.78 4.82 -4.93
N VAL A 66 2.88 4.43 -4.29
CA VAL A 66 3.28 4.99 -2.99
C VAL A 66 3.56 6.49 -3.10
N THR A 67 4.35 6.91 -4.10
CA THR A 67 4.64 8.34 -4.32
C THR A 67 3.38 9.16 -4.55
N LYS A 68 2.47 8.70 -5.42
CA LYS A 68 1.17 9.36 -5.69
C LYS A 68 0.30 9.43 -4.44
N SER A 69 0.20 8.36 -3.65
CA SER A 69 -0.56 8.35 -2.40
C SER A 69 0.00 9.29 -1.32
N LEU A 70 1.30 9.59 -1.36
CA LEU A 70 1.92 10.53 -0.42
C LEU A 70 1.71 12.01 -0.79
N SER A 71 1.40 12.29 -2.06
CA SER A 71 1.24 13.64 -2.60
C SER A 71 -0.23 14.10 -2.71
N ARG A 72 -1.20 13.17 -2.77
CA ARG A 72 -2.64 13.49 -2.86
C ARG A 72 -3.51 12.54 -2.04
N LEU A 73 -4.72 13.00 -1.74
CA LEU A 73 -5.74 12.24 -0.99
C LEU A 73 -6.79 11.54 -1.87
N GLY A 74 -6.82 11.84 -3.17
CA GLY A 74 -7.84 11.33 -4.10
C GLY A 74 -7.44 10.04 -4.80
N ASP A 75 -8.46 9.30 -5.24
CA ASP A 75 -8.32 8.08 -6.02
C ASP A 75 -7.56 8.33 -7.33
N PHE A 76 -6.88 7.29 -7.79
CA PHE A 76 -6.19 7.34 -9.07
C PHE A 76 -6.02 5.98 -9.72
N THR A 77 -5.93 6.00 -11.04
CA THR A 77 -5.60 4.83 -11.84
C THR A 77 -4.09 4.71 -12.03
N TRP A 78 -3.60 3.48 -12.05
CA TRP A 78 -2.18 3.19 -12.26
C TRP A 78 -1.75 3.48 -13.71
N ASP A 79 -2.63 3.17 -14.68
CA ASP A 79 -2.32 3.19 -16.12
C ASP A 79 -2.24 4.58 -16.76
N GLN A 80 -2.55 5.65 -16.02
CA GLN A 80 -2.29 7.00 -16.52
C GLN A 80 -0.80 7.33 -16.34
N TRP A 81 -0.10 7.31 -17.48
CA TRP A 81 1.16 8.03 -17.68
C TRP A 81 0.90 9.50 -17.36
N ASP A 82 1.27 9.90 -16.15
CA ASP A 82 1.07 11.25 -15.65
C ASP A 82 2.35 12.04 -15.94
N GLU A 83 2.37 12.74 -17.07
CA GLU A 83 3.48 13.58 -17.52
C GLU A 83 3.83 14.69 -16.51
N SER A 84 2.93 15.01 -15.57
CA SER A 84 3.17 16.03 -14.54
C SER A 84 4.19 15.61 -13.48
N ILE A 85 4.54 14.32 -13.39
CA ILE A 85 5.52 13.80 -12.42
C ILE A 85 6.98 13.95 -12.93
N ILE A 86 7.18 14.34 -14.20
CA ILE A 86 8.51 14.32 -14.84
C ILE A 86 9.27 15.65 -14.73
N PHE A 87 8.64 16.77 -14.33
CA PHE A 87 9.26 18.10 -14.44
C PHE A 87 9.43 18.86 -13.12
N THR A 88 9.94 18.20 -12.08
CA THR A 88 10.48 18.90 -10.91
C THR A 88 11.76 18.21 -10.41
N ALA A 89 12.82 18.32 -11.20
CA ALA A 89 14.20 18.09 -10.79
C ALA A 89 15.10 19.15 -11.44
#